data_AF-A0A7C2BDK6-F1
#
_entry.id   AF-A0A7C2BDK6-F1
#
_cell.length_a   1.000
_cell.length_b   1.000
_cell.length_c   1.000
_cell.angle_alpha   90.00
_cell.angle_beta   90.00
_cell.angle_gamma   90.00
#
_symmetry.space_group_name_H-M   'P 1'
#
loop_
_entity.id
_entity.type
_entity.pdbx_description
1 polymer ?
#
loop_
_entity_poly.entity_id
_entity_poly.type
_entity_poly.pdbx_seq_one_letter_code
_entity_poly.pdbx_strand_id
1 'polypeptide(L)'
;MEDGVLKISIDRIYEERKRELERAIHIAQREWENIRVSLELCGDIGEFCKNDFMIGIIEEDVIIREPLISPTKSVSGYSPTFYPMYFVRNLLLMDQKLPQYGYKTVEALYVFTELVTKAVERLGLLGKFSMAFGNGYAYVRTGWIAEKGNPWEREYFFKMFFKGRKVDYDWDFHWTSVKERLKRIFQKFMEWQNDPNLYAREVRPKVRVKPMMV
;
A
#
# COMPACT_ATOMS: atom_id res chain seq x y z
N MET A 1 -48.28 0.24 5.70
CA MET A 1 -47.49 0.68 6.88
C MET A 1 -46.06 0.11 6.88
N GLU A 2 -45.74 -0.90 6.07
CA GLU A 2 -44.40 -1.50 6.00
C GLU A 2 -43.36 -0.67 5.21
N ASP A 3 -43.77 0.05 4.17
CA ASP A 3 -42.85 0.84 3.32
C ASP A 3 -42.14 2.00 4.06
N GLY A 4 -42.79 2.58 5.06
CA GLY A 4 -42.23 3.68 5.85
C GLY A 4 -41.13 3.24 6.80
N VAL A 5 -41.23 2.04 7.36
CA VAL A 5 -40.24 1.46 8.29
C VAL A 5 -39.01 0.98 7.52
N LEU A 6 -39.21 0.37 6.35
CA LEU A 6 -38.11 -0.09 5.49
C LEU A 6 -37.27 1.09 4.96
N LYS A 7 -37.92 2.19 4.56
CA LYS A 7 -37.24 3.40 4.07
C LYS A 7 -36.38 4.08 5.14
N ILE A 8 -36.91 4.23 6.36
CA ILE A 8 -36.17 4.80 7.51
C ILE A 8 -34.91 3.95 7.84
N SER A 9 -35.00 2.62 7.70
CA SER A 9 -33.86 1.71 7.91
C SER A 9 -32.77 1.91 6.86
N ILE A 10 -33.12 2.12 5.59
CA ILE A 10 -32.17 2.29 4.49
C ILE A 10 -31.45 3.64 4.59
N ASP A 11 -32.20 4.72 4.88
CA ASP A 11 -31.64 6.06 5.03
C ASP A 11 -30.63 6.12 6.19
N ARG A 12 -30.90 5.39 7.28
CA ARG A 12 -29.98 5.29 8.42
C ARG A 12 -28.68 4.54 8.05
N ILE A 13 -28.80 3.42 7.33
CA ILE A 13 -27.63 2.66 6.85
C ILE A 13 -26.78 3.52 5.91
N TYR A 14 -27.41 4.26 5.01
CA TYR A 14 -26.74 5.19 4.11
C TYR A 14 -25.91 6.23 4.88
N GLU A 15 -26.50 6.91 5.87
CA GLU A 15 -25.79 7.92 6.65
C GLU A 15 -24.67 7.34 7.55
N GLU A 16 -24.85 6.12 8.06
CA GLU A 16 -23.78 5.41 8.79
C GLU A 16 -22.58 5.09 7.87
N ARG A 17 -22.83 4.56 6.68
CA ARG A 17 -21.79 4.22 5.71
C ARG A 17 -21.09 5.44 5.12
N LYS A 18 -21.83 6.54 4.92
CA LYS A 18 -21.23 7.82 4.52
C LYS A 18 -20.24 8.34 5.57
N ARG A 19 -20.60 8.30 6.85
CA ARG A 19 -19.70 8.68 7.95
C ARG A 19 -18.48 7.76 8.04
N GLU A 20 -18.63 6.47 7.79
CA GLU A 20 -17.50 5.55 7.69
C GLU A 20 -16.53 5.92 6.57
N LEU A 21 -17.07 6.23 5.39
CA LEU A 21 -16.26 6.67 4.25
C LEU A 21 -15.51 7.97 4.54
N GLU A 22 -16.18 8.96 5.13
CA GLU A 22 -15.55 10.22 5.53
C GLU A 22 -14.39 10.00 6.53
N ARG A 23 -14.59 9.14 7.53
CA ARG A 23 -13.52 8.76 8.47
C ARG A 23 -12.35 8.07 7.76
N ALA A 24 -12.62 7.12 6.88
CA ALA A 24 -11.58 6.44 6.12
C ALA A 24 -10.77 7.42 5.26
N ILE A 25 -11.43 8.39 4.61
CA ILE A 25 -10.76 9.45 3.85
C ILE A 25 -9.81 10.27 4.74
N HIS A 26 -10.24 10.66 5.95
CA HIS A 26 -9.39 11.40 6.88
C HIS A 26 -8.16 10.58 7.30
N ILE A 27 -8.33 9.27 7.54
CA ILE A 27 -7.22 8.36 7.84
C ILE A 27 -6.26 8.28 6.65
N ALA A 28 -6.78 8.13 5.44
CA ALA A 28 -5.97 8.07 4.22
C ALA A 28 -5.17 9.36 4.00
N GLN A 29 -5.77 10.53 4.26
CA GLN A 29 -5.09 11.82 4.20
C GLN A 29 -3.96 11.92 5.22
N ARG A 30 -4.18 11.48 6.47
CA ARG A 30 -3.15 11.42 7.50
C ARG A 30 -1.96 10.56 7.07
N GLU A 31 -2.23 9.36 6.55
CA GLU A 31 -1.16 8.46 6.12
C GLU A 31 -0.47 8.93 4.83
N TRP A 32 -1.20 9.57 3.92
CA TRP A 32 -0.61 10.21 2.75
C TRP A 32 0.41 11.28 3.15
N GLU A 33 0.09 12.09 4.16
CA GLU A 33 1.01 13.11 4.67
C GLU A 33 2.28 12.48 5.29
N ASN A 34 2.12 11.42 6.09
CA ASN A 34 3.25 10.64 6.61
C ASN A 34 4.16 10.12 5.48
N ILE A 35 3.55 9.58 4.41
CA ILE A 35 4.26 9.09 3.23
C ILE A 35 4.97 10.24 2.52
N ARG A 36 4.28 11.36 2.29
CA ARG A 36 4.83 12.57 1.65
C ARG A 36 6.08 13.04 2.37
N VAL A 37 6.05 13.14 3.70
CA VAL A 37 7.21 13.51 4.52
C VAL A 37 8.35 12.50 4.36
N SER A 38 8.06 11.20 4.42
CA SER A 38 9.10 10.17 4.33
C SER A 38 9.75 10.08 2.94
N LEU A 39 9.03 10.48 1.89
CA LEU A 39 9.48 10.45 0.49
C LEU A 39 9.96 11.81 -0.02
N GLU A 40 10.02 12.85 0.81
CA GLU A 40 10.34 14.23 0.37
C GLU A 40 11.68 14.32 -0.40
N LEU A 41 12.65 13.46 -0.07
CA LEU A 41 13.96 13.45 -0.74
C LEU A 41 13.96 12.68 -2.07
N CYS A 42 12.89 11.92 -2.36
CA CYS A 42 12.64 11.26 -3.64
C CYS A 42 12.00 12.24 -4.64
N GLY A 43 11.16 13.15 -4.16
CA GLY A 43 10.46 14.17 -4.95
C GLY A 43 9.12 14.56 -4.31
N ASP A 44 8.41 15.49 -4.93
CA ASP A 44 7.07 15.89 -4.48
C ASP A 44 6.00 14.96 -5.06
N ILE A 45 5.26 14.29 -4.18
CA ILE A 45 4.14 13.40 -4.56
C ILE A 45 2.81 14.15 -4.66
N GLY A 46 2.76 15.43 -4.31
CA GLY A 46 1.55 16.26 -4.30
C GLY A 46 0.55 15.91 -3.19
N GLU A 47 -0.60 16.56 -3.23
CA GLU A 47 -1.68 16.39 -2.24
C GLU A 47 -2.48 15.10 -2.43
N PHE A 48 -3.11 14.62 -1.35
CA PHE A 48 -3.98 13.45 -1.41
C PHE A 48 -5.16 13.68 -2.36
N CYS A 49 -5.36 12.77 -3.31
CA CYS A 49 -6.48 12.81 -4.25
C CYS A 49 -7.37 11.58 -4.10
N LYS A 50 -8.65 11.80 -3.80
CA LYS A 50 -9.66 10.71 -3.65
C LYS A 50 -9.79 9.86 -4.91
N ASN A 51 -9.64 10.47 -6.09
CA ASN A 51 -9.83 9.80 -7.38
C ASN A 51 -8.75 8.75 -7.66
N ASP A 52 -7.55 8.88 -7.08
CA ASP A 52 -6.47 7.91 -7.24
C ASP A 52 -6.82 6.53 -6.69
N PHE A 53 -7.76 6.49 -5.74
CA PHE A 53 -8.23 5.29 -5.05
C PHE A 53 -9.66 4.92 -5.45
N MET A 54 -10.14 5.49 -6.57
CA MET A 54 -11.49 5.31 -7.10
C MET A 54 -12.63 5.70 -6.14
N ILE A 55 -12.35 6.48 -5.07
CA ILE A 55 -13.30 6.85 -3.98
C ILE A 55 -14.62 7.42 -4.53
N GLY A 56 -14.59 8.12 -5.67
CA GLY A 56 -15.80 8.65 -6.33
C GLY A 56 -16.69 7.61 -7.06
N ILE A 57 -16.16 6.47 -7.50
CA ILE A 57 -16.95 5.35 -8.06
C ILE A 57 -17.59 4.51 -6.94
N ILE A 58 -17.05 4.66 -5.72
CA ILE A 58 -17.33 3.81 -4.56
C ILE A 58 -18.43 4.39 -3.67
N GLU A 59 -18.76 5.68 -3.79
CA GLU A 59 -19.85 6.26 -3.02
C GLU A 59 -21.15 5.46 -3.23
N GLU A 60 -21.47 5.03 -4.45
CA GLU A 60 -22.65 4.18 -4.68
C GLU A 60 -22.45 2.74 -4.17
N ASP A 61 -21.30 2.10 -4.41
CA ASP A 61 -21.09 0.70 -4.04
C ASP A 61 -20.87 0.47 -2.53
N VAL A 62 -20.15 1.37 -1.84
CA VAL A 62 -20.00 1.35 -0.37
C VAL A 62 -21.31 1.73 0.29
N ILE A 63 -21.94 2.82 -0.16
CA ILE A 63 -23.07 3.36 0.60
C ILE A 63 -24.37 2.59 0.29
N ILE A 64 -24.54 2.03 -0.92
CA ILE A 64 -25.81 1.46 -1.38
C ILE A 64 -25.81 -0.08 -1.48
N ARG A 65 -24.67 -0.77 -1.69
CA ARG A 65 -24.64 -2.24 -1.91
C ARG A 65 -23.81 -3.00 -0.86
N GLU A 66 -24.18 -4.24 -0.54
CA GLU A 66 -23.27 -5.22 0.10
C GLU A 66 -22.60 -6.06 -0.99
N PRO A 67 -21.32 -6.44 -0.86
CA PRO A 67 -20.62 -7.18 -1.91
C PRO A 67 -21.18 -8.59 -2.06
N LEU A 68 -21.73 -8.89 -3.24
CA LEU A 68 -22.10 -10.24 -3.67
C LEU A 68 -20.94 -11.03 -4.29
N ILE A 69 -19.69 -10.51 -4.29
CA ILE A 69 -18.60 -11.10 -5.09
C ILE A 69 -17.33 -11.36 -4.27
N SER A 70 -16.89 -12.62 -4.39
CA SER A 70 -15.73 -13.29 -3.80
C SER A 70 -14.36 -12.64 -4.12
N PRO A 71 -13.32 -12.84 -3.28
CA PRO A 71 -12.04 -12.11 -3.28
C PRO A 71 -11.10 -12.32 -4.49
N THR A 72 -11.52 -13.03 -5.54
CA THR A 72 -10.57 -13.61 -6.52
C THR A 72 -10.65 -13.10 -7.95
N LYS A 73 -11.60 -12.22 -8.31
CA LYS A 73 -11.61 -11.63 -9.66
C LYS A 73 -11.01 -10.23 -9.65
N SER A 74 -9.68 -10.19 -9.68
CA SER A 74 -8.90 -9.01 -10.08
C SER A 74 -9.35 -8.54 -11.45
N VAL A 75 -9.87 -7.33 -11.55
CA VAL A 75 -10.15 -6.67 -12.84
C VAL A 75 -8.92 -5.87 -13.27
N SER A 76 -7.76 -6.52 -13.38
CA SER A 76 -6.67 -6.15 -14.32
C SER A 76 -5.52 -7.15 -14.19
N GLY A 77 -4.96 -7.58 -15.32
CA GLY A 77 -3.78 -8.46 -15.35
C GLY A 77 -2.46 -7.80 -14.93
N TYR A 78 -2.48 -6.57 -14.42
CA TYR A 78 -1.27 -5.80 -14.13
C TYR A 78 -1.23 -5.10 -12.77
N SER A 79 -2.32 -5.14 -12.01
CA SER A 79 -2.30 -4.69 -10.63
C SER A 79 -3.39 -5.44 -9.88
N PRO A 80 -3.11 -6.11 -8.75
CA PRO A 80 -4.15 -6.47 -7.82
C PRO A 80 -4.70 -5.17 -7.21
N THR A 81 -5.44 -4.38 -8.00
CA THR A 81 -6.24 -3.27 -7.49
C THR A 81 -7.20 -3.89 -6.50
N PHE A 82 -6.88 -3.70 -5.20
CA PHE A 82 -7.75 -4.09 -4.12
C PHE A 82 -9.13 -3.49 -4.38
N TYR A 83 -10.19 -4.30 -4.26
CA TYR A 83 -11.54 -3.77 -4.36
C TYR A 83 -11.64 -2.62 -3.35
N PRO A 84 -12.02 -1.41 -3.77
CA PRO A 84 -11.78 -0.26 -2.91
C PRO A 84 -12.52 -0.25 -1.56
N MET A 85 -13.60 -1.04 -1.43
CA MET A 85 -14.23 -1.32 -0.13
C MET A 85 -13.27 -1.95 0.88
N TYR A 86 -12.33 -2.80 0.44
CA TYR A 86 -11.30 -3.36 1.31
C TYR A 86 -10.30 -2.30 1.74
N PHE A 87 -10.00 -1.32 0.88
CA PHE A 87 -9.15 -0.20 1.25
C PHE A 87 -9.81 0.65 2.35
N VAL A 88 -11.09 1.01 2.19
CA VAL A 88 -11.89 1.70 3.24
C VAL A 88 -11.92 0.91 4.54
N ARG A 89 -12.23 -0.39 4.48
CA ARG A 89 -12.28 -1.26 5.66
C ARG A 89 -10.90 -1.37 6.33
N ASN A 90 -9.83 -1.53 5.56
CA ASN A 90 -8.47 -1.63 6.08
C ASN A 90 -8.03 -0.32 6.74
N LEU A 91 -8.39 0.85 6.20
CA LEU A 91 -8.15 2.14 6.84
C LEU A 91 -8.80 2.21 8.22
N LEU A 92 -10.09 1.88 8.31
CA LEU A 92 -10.84 1.90 9.57
C LEU A 92 -10.27 0.91 10.60
N LEU A 93 -10.00 -0.33 10.19
CA LEU A 93 -9.45 -1.36 11.07
C LEU A 93 -8.00 -1.06 11.49
N MET A 94 -7.19 -0.52 10.58
CA MET A 94 -5.84 -0.06 10.88
C MET A 94 -5.87 1.01 11.97
N ASP A 95 -6.73 2.01 11.80
CA ASP A 95 -6.86 3.13 12.75
C ASP A 95 -7.38 2.66 14.12
N GLN A 96 -8.37 1.77 14.14
CA GLN A 96 -8.88 1.16 15.37
C GLN A 96 -7.78 0.41 16.14
N LYS A 97 -6.88 -0.28 15.44
CA LYS A 97 -5.80 -1.09 16.02
C LYS A 97 -4.54 -0.28 16.34
N LEU A 98 -4.42 0.93 15.80
CA LEU A 98 -3.23 1.77 15.90
C LEU A 98 -2.77 2.01 17.35
N PRO A 99 -3.64 2.29 18.34
CA PRO A 99 -3.20 2.56 19.71
C PRO A 99 -2.53 1.36 20.39
N GLN A 100 -2.95 0.13 20.04
CA GLN A 100 -2.46 -1.09 20.69
C GLN A 100 -1.28 -1.71 19.95
N TYR A 101 -1.31 -1.70 18.61
CA TYR A 101 -0.36 -2.46 17.78
C TYR A 101 0.54 -1.56 16.93
N GLY A 102 0.36 -0.25 16.96
CA GLY A 102 0.97 0.65 15.98
C GLY A 102 0.56 0.21 14.57
N TYR A 103 1.50 0.28 13.62
CA TYR A 103 1.28 -0.19 12.26
C TYR A 103 1.61 -1.68 12.07
N LYS A 104 1.80 -2.46 13.13
CA LYS A 104 2.17 -3.88 13.03
C LYS A 104 0.96 -4.78 12.76
N THR A 105 0.17 -4.42 11.75
CA THR A 105 -1.07 -5.11 11.38
C THR A 105 -1.11 -5.41 9.88
N VAL A 106 -1.89 -6.42 9.50
CA VAL A 106 -2.11 -6.77 8.09
C VAL A 106 -2.90 -5.67 7.37
N GLU A 107 -3.79 -4.98 8.07
CA GLU A 107 -4.54 -3.86 7.50
C GLU A 107 -3.62 -2.68 7.14
N ALA A 108 -2.67 -2.36 8.03
CA ALA A 108 -1.65 -1.35 7.74
C ALA A 108 -0.80 -1.74 6.52
N LEU A 109 -0.43 -3.02 6.38
CA LEU A 109 0.34 -3.50 5.23
C LEU A 109 -0.38 -3.15 3.92
N TYR A 110 -1.66 -3.48 3.81
CA TYR A 110 -2.41 -3.19 2.60
C TYR A 110 -2.65 -1.70 2.38
N VAL A 111 -2.90 -0.92 3.44
CA VAL A 111 -3.04 0.53 3.32
C VAL A 111 -1.75 1.16 2.78
N PHE A 112 -0.59 0.84 3.38
CA PHE A 112 0.68 1.40 2.94
C PHE A 112 1.08 0.91 1.55
N THR A 113 0.79 -0.34 1.18
CA THR A 113 1.04 -0.81 -0.19
C THR A 113 0.31 0.08 -1.20
N GLU A 114 -0.99 0.29 -1.03
CA GLU A 114 -1.81 1.08 -1.97
C GLU A 114 -1.36 2.55 -2.01
N LEU A 115 -1.26 3.20 -0.85
CA LEU A 115 -0.89 4.62 -0.77
C LEU A 115 0.51 4.87 -1.34
N VAL A 116 1.48 4.03 -1.00
CA VAL A 116 2.88 4.22 -1.43
C VAL A 116 3.03 3.88 -2.90
N THR A 117 2.36 2.84 -3.41
CA THR A 117 2.36 2.55 -4.85
C THR A 117 1.86 3.75 -5.64
N LYS A 118 0.77 4.40 -5.21
CA LYS A 118 0.30 5.64 -5.83
C LYS A 118 1.28 6.81 -5.67
N ALA A 119 1.86 6.98 -4.50
CA ALA A 119 2.85 8.02 -4.26
C ALA A 119 4.04 7.90 -5.23
N VAL A 120 4.59 6.70 -5.42
CA VAL A 120 5.74 6.52 -6.32
C VAL A 120 5.37 6.44 -7.80
N GLU A 121 4.11 6.13 -8.14
CA GLU A 121 3.59 6.33 -9.50
C GLU A 121 3.66 7.81 -9.89
N ARG A 122 3.28 8.71 -8.97
CA ARG A 122 3.41 10.16 -9.19
C ARG A 122 4.87 10.62 -9.33
N LEU A 123 5.82 9.87 -8.78
CA LEU A 123 7.26 10.11 -8.96
C LEU A 123 7.86 9.44 -10.21
N GLY A 124 7.06 8.72 -10.99
CA GLY A 124 7.47 8.13 -12.27
C GLY A 124 7.85 6.64 -12.24
N LEU A 125 7.67 5.93 -11.11
CA LEU A 125 7.72 4.46 -11.12
C LEU A 125 6.45 3.89 -11.76
N LEU A 126 6.61 2.86 -12.59
CA LEU A 126 5.53 2.31 -13.41
C LEU A 126 5.29 0.83 -13.14
N GLY A 127 4.01 0.44 -13.15
CA GLY A 127 3.55 -0.94 -13.14
C GLY A 127 4.19 -1.79 -12.03
N LYS A 128 4.95 -2.81 -12.42
CA LYS A 128 5.53 -3.74 -11.43
C LYS A 128 6.48 -3.08 -10.44
N PHE A 129 7.18 -2.00 -10.83
CA PHE A 129 8.17 -1.37 -9.96
C PHE A 129 7.52 -0.48 -8.90
N SER A 130 6.44 0.23 -9.22
CA SER A 130 5.66 0.99 -8.22
C SER A 130 5.02 0.05 -7.20
N MET A 131 4.46 -1.07 -7.67
CA MET A 131 3.88 -2.11 -6.81
C MET A 131 4.94 -2.78 -5.91
N ALA A 132 6.10 -3.13 -6.47
CA ALA A 132 7.19 -3.73 -5.70
C ALA A 132 7.76 -2.77 -4.65
N PHE A 133 7.87 -1.48 -4.98
CA PHE A 133 8.30 -0.45 -4.03
C PHE A 133 7.28 -0.30 -2.90
N GLY A 134 5.99 -0.19 -3.22
CA GLY A 134 4.91 -0.09 -2.23
C GLY A 134 4.90 -1.28 -1.26
N ASN A 135 5.01 -2.51 -1.78
CA ASN A 135 5.11 -3.71 -0.95
C ASN A 135 6.35 -3.72 -0.04
N GLY A 136 7.50 -3.29 -0.56
CA GLY A 136 8.73 -3.19 0.23
C GLY A 136 8.62 -2.15 1.35
N TYR A 137 8.07 -0.97 1.04
CA TYR A 137 7.81 0.08 2.03
C TYR A 137 6.87 -0.42 3.12
N ALA A 138 5.73 -1.00 2.73
CA ALA A 138 4.74 -1.49 3.67
C ALA A 138 5.32 -2.61 4.55
N TYR A 139 6.18 -3.48 4.01
CA TYR A 139 6.88 -4.48 4.80
C TYR A 139 7.79 -3.85 5.86
N VAL A 140 8.64 -2.89 5.48
CA VAL A 140 9.54 -2.25 6.46
C VAL A 140 8.81 -1.34 7.44
N ARG A 141 7.57 -0.94 7.17
CA ARG A 141 6.71 -0.19 8.08
C ARG A 141 5.98 -1.09 9.08
N THR A 142 5.51 -2.25 8.63
CA THR A 142 4.55 -3.06 9.40
C THR A 142 5.16 -4.35 9.96
N GLY A 143 6.26 -4.81 9.38
CA GLY A 143 6.81 -6.15 9.63
C GLY A 143 6.01 -7.29 9.00
N TRP A 144 4.90 -6.98 8.31
CA TRP A 144 4.07 -7.96 7.63
C TRP A 144 4.44 -8.10 6.15
N ILE A 145 4.24 -9.30 5.64
CA ILE A 145 4.66 -9.69 4.29
C ILE A 145 3.42 -9.94 3.44
N ALA A 146 3.28 -9.19 2.35
CA ALA A 146 2.19 -9.43 1.39
C ALA A 146 2.35 -10.79 0.68
N GLU A 147 1.22 -11.47 0.43
CA GLU A 147 1.17 -12.75 -0.28
C GLU A 147 1.66 -12.64 -1.73
N LYS A 148 1.45 -11.47 -2.35
CA LYS A 148 1.81 -11.18 -3.75
C LYS A 148 3.07 -10.34 -3.84
N GLY A 149 3.74 -10.40 -4.99
CA GLY A 149 4.97 -9.67 -5.29
C GLY A 149 6.20 -10.58 -5.36
N ASN A 150 7.29 -10.05 -5.93
CA ASN A 150 8.54 -10.81 -6.04
C ASN A 150 9.28 -10.80 -4.69
N PRO A 151 9.57 -11.97 -4.09
CA PRO A 151 10.26 -12.02 -2.80
C PRO A 151 11.66 -11.39 -2.84
N TRP A 152 12.33 -11.40 -3.99
CA TRP A 152 13.68 -10.86 -4.14
C TRP A 152 13.72 -9.33 -4.12
N GLU A 153 12.74 -8.67 -4.74
CA GLU A 153 12.61 -7.20 -4.69
C GLU A 153 12.32 -6.73 -3.26
N ARG A 154 11.43 -7.44 -2.57
CA ARG A 154 11.09 -7.16 -1.17
C ARG A 154 12.28 -7.38 -0.24
N GLU A 155 13.01 -8.48 -0.41
CA GLU A 155 14.22 -8.77 0.36
C GLU A 155 15.31 -7.72 0.12
N TYR A 156 15.44 -7.26 -1.14
CA TYR A 156 16.36 -6.19 -1.49
C TYR A 156 15.99 -4.87 -0.81
N PHE A 157 14.71 -4.49 -0.87
CA PHE A 157 14.19 -3.31 -0.17
C PHE A 157 14.50 -3.38 1.33
N PHE A 158 14.14 -4.50 1.97
CA PHE A 158 14.37 -4.72 3.40
C PHE A 158 15.85 -4.57 3.78
N LYS A 159 16.74 -5.23 3.01
CA LYS A 159 18.19 -5.17 3.24
C LYS A 159 18.73 -3.76 3.09
N MET A 160 18.29 -2.98 2.11
CA MET A 160 18.72 -1.59 1.96
C MET A 160 18.21 -0.71 3.09
N PHE A 161 16.94 -0.88 3.47
CA PHE A 161 16.31 -0.08 4.51
C PHE A 161 16.96 -0.33 5.88
N PHE A 162 17.21 -1.59 6.25
CA PHE A 162 17.83 -1.94 7.53
C PHE A 162 19.35 -2.14 7.46
N LYS A 163 20.02 -1.78 6.36
CA LYS A 163 21.48 -1.96 6.21
C LYS A 163 22.22 -1.28 7.36
N GLY A 164 22.94 -2.09 8.16
CA GLY A 164 23.78 -1.63 9.26
C GLY A 164 23.03 -1.11 10.49
N ARG A 165 21.75 -1.47 10.67
CA ARG A 165 20.95 -1.09 11.85
C ARG A 165 20.15 -2.26 12.39
N LYS A 166 19.72 -2.13 13.65
CA LYS A 166 18.69 -3.01 14.22
C LYS A 166 17.38 -2.81 13.44
N VAL A 167 16.69 -3.92 13.19
CA VAL A 167 15.35 -3.92 12.63
C VAL A 167 14.41 -3.31 13.65
N ASP A 168 13.76 -2.23 13.23
CA ASP A 168 12.77 -1.51 14.01
C ASP A 168 11.70 -1.02 13.05
N TYR A 169 10.48 -1.52 13.22
CA TYR A 169 9.34 -1.22 12.35
C TYR A 169 8.61 0.06 12.78
N ASP A 170 8.87 0.58 13.98
CA ASP A 170 8.23 1.78 14.54
C ASP A 170 9.02 3.06 14.23
N TRP A 171 9.76 3.08 13.12
CA TRP A 171 10.57 4.24 12.71
C TRP A 171 9.71 5.50 12.47
N ASP A 172 10.30 6.68 12.62
CA ASP A 172 9.60 7.95 12.40
C ASP A 172 9.72 8.41 10.94
N PHE A 173 8.62 8.85 10.33
CA PHE A 173 8.57 9.39 8.97
C PHE A 173 9.45 10.63 8.79
N HIS A 174 9.69 11.40 9.86
CA HIS A 174 10.47 12.64 9.84
C HIS A 174 11.98 12.40 9.93
N TRP A 175 12.44 11.21 10.30
CA TRP A 175 13.87 10.95 10.45
C TRP A 175 14.61 11.07 9.13
N THR A 176 15.64 11.93 9.09
CA THR A 176 16.50 12.10 7.92
C THR A 176 17.08 10.77 7.41
N SER A 177 17.46 9.89 8.33
CA SER A 177 18.00 8.57 7.97
C SER A 177 16.99 7.65 7.27
N VAL A 178 15.69 7.78 7.55
CA VAL A 178 14.62 7.08 6.85
C VAL A 178 14.49 7.65 5.44
N LYS A 179 14.39 8.97 5.31
CA LYS A 179 14.24 9.68 4.04
C LYS A 179 15.39 9.40 3.07
N GLU A 180 16.63 9.44 3.56
CA GLU A 180 17.83 9.13 2.77
C GLU A 180 17.83 7.69 2.23
N ARG A 181 17.37 6.74 3.04
CA ARG A 181 17.31 5.33 2.65
C ARG A 181 16.21 5.10 1.63
N LEU A 182 15.03 5.68 1.85
CA LEU A 182 13.93 5.62 0.88
C LEU A 182 14.35 6.24 -0.45
N LYS A 183 15.09 7.36 -0.45
CA LYS A 183 15.67 7.94 -1.66
C LYS A 183 16.59 6.96 -2.40
N ARG A 184 17.55 6.33 -1.69
CA ARG A 184 18.48 5.37 -2.31
C ARG A 184 17.74 4.17 -2.89
N ILE A 185 16.73 3.66 -2.19
CA ILE A 185 15.90 2.56 -2.67
C ILE A 185 15.11 3.00 -3.90
N PHE A 186 14.51 4.18 -3.86
CA PHE A 186 13.72 4.73 -4.99
C PHE A 186 14.58 4.88 -6.24
N GLN A 187 15.77 5.47 -6.11
CA GLN A 187 16.74 5.57 -7.20
C GLN A 187 17.07 4.21 -7.79
N LYS A 188 17.23 3.18 -6.94
CA LYS A 188 17.51 1.83 -7.41
C LYS A 188 16.36 1.20 -8.19
N PHE A 189 15.12 1.44 -7.76
CA PHE A 189 13.95 0.99 -8.50
C PHE A 189 13.81 1.73 -9.84
N MET A 190 14.16 3.02 -9.89
CA MET A 190 14.24 3.78 -11.15
C MET A 190 15.32 3.23 -12.09
N GLU A 191 16.51 2.87 -11.57
CA GLU A 191 17.56 2.20 -12.35
C GLU A 191 17.06 0.88 -12.94
N TRP A 192 16.41 0.03 -12.13
CA TRP A 192 15.83 -1.23 -12.61
C TRP A 192 14.73 -1.04 -13.65
N GLN A 193 13.93 0.01 -13.52
CA GLN A 193 12.92 0.36 -14.49
C GLN A 193 13.54 0.76 -15.84
N ASN A 194 14.60 1.55 -15.79
CA ASN A 194 15.25 2.10 -16.98
C ASN A 194 16.26 1.11 -17.62
N ASP A 195 16.70 0.10 -16.89
CA ASP A 195 17.59 -0.95 -17.38
C ASP A 195 17.08 -2.37 -17.00
N PRO A 196 16.29 -3.00 -17.89
CA PRO A 196 15.81 -4.36 -17.68
C PRO A 196 16.93 -5.42 -17.56
N ASN A 197 18.10 -5.19 -18.16
CA ASN A 197 19.23 -6.12 -18.07
C ASN A 197 19.87 -6.05 -16.68
N LEU A 198 20.01 -4.85 -16.12
CA LEU A 198 20.43 -4.64 -14.73
C LEU A 198 19.48 -5.34 -13.76
N TYR A 199 18.18 -5.12 -13.92
CA TYR A 199 17.16 -5.78 -13.12
C TYR A 199 17.27 -7.31 -13.20
N ALA A 200 17.37 -7.87 -14.41
CA ALA A 200 17.51 -9.31 -14.60
C ALA A 200 18.79 -9.86 -13.94
N ARG A 201 19.90 -9.11 -13.96
CA ARG A 201 21.17 -9.53 -13.35
C ARG A 201 21.11 -9.52 -11.82
N GLU A 202 20.45 -8.54 -11.23
CA GLU A 202 20.45 -8.33 -9.77
C GLU A 202 19.32 -9.05 -9.04
N VAL A 203 18.18 -9.27 -9.70
CA VAL A 203 16.98 -9.88 -9.11
C VAL A 203 16.86 -11.37 -9.47
N ARG A 204 17.58 -11.87 -10.48
CA ARG A 204 17.60 -13.32 -10.75
C ARG A 204 18.22 -14.09 -9.56
N PRO A 205 17.59 -15.20 -9.14
CA PRO A 205 18.20 -16.09 -8.17
C PRO A 205 19.54 -16.59 -8.74
N LYS A 206 20.62 -16.42 -7.97
CA LYS A 206 21.86 -17.16 -8.24
C LYS A 206 21.53 -18.63 -8.01
N VAL A 207 21.18 -19.35 -9.07
CA VAL A 207 21.02 -20.80 -9.02
C VAL A 207 22.37 -21.36 -8.59
N ARG A 208 22.49 -21.75 -7.31
CA ARG A 208 23.57 -22.62 -6.87
C ARG A 208 23.26 -23.99 -7.45
N VAL A 209 23.72 -24.26 -8.66
CA VAL A 209 23.78 -25.62 -9.18
C VAL A 209 24.73 -26.37 -8.25
N LYS A 210 24.20 -27.19 -7.35
CA LYS A 210 25.02 -28.23 -6.72
C LYS A 210 25.33 -29.22 -7.83
N PRO A 211 26.60 -29.44 -8.21
CA PRO A 211 26.91 -30.57 -9.08
C PRO A 211 26.43 -31.83 -8.38
N MET A 212 25.58 -32.62 -9.04
CA MET A 212 25.39 -34.01 -8.62
C MET A 212 26.72 -34.70 -8.84
N MET A 213 27.30 -35.24 -7.77
CA MET A 213 28.38 -36.21 -7.93
C MET A 213 27.76 -37.42 -8.64
N VAL A 214 28.20 -37.66 -9.88
CA VAL A 214 27.93 -38.89 -10.62
C VAL A 214 28.92 -39.94 -10.16
#